data_AF-M4BNE6-F1
#
_entry.id   AF-M4BNE6-F1
#
_cell.length_a   1.000
_cell.length_b   1.000
_cell.length_c   1.000
_cell.angle_alpha   90.00
_cell.angle_beta   90.00
_cell.angle_gamma   90.00
#
_symmetry.space_group_name_H-M   'P 1'
#
loop_
_entity.id
_entity.type
_entity.pdbx_description
1 polymer ?
#
loop_
_entity_poly.entity_id
_entity_poly.type
_entity_poly.pdbx_seq_one_letter_code
_entity_poly.pdbx_strand_id
1 'polypeptide(L)'
;MDAYVFSLETIQRANTIMFSNSAVIRKIRGHYYFMFQTCERRKHQLVEAHVRLYAVRHEAEDEEVDGHSDFLFQCHQMRVQQPDDDCGAMLLMVLPQVVVHRIDQWSPLFPPECLPADGRDPKTCATYPDPTQRQVDIDNGSREGKPPGDIKVCKAPTKMQIMNHLCKSRLEVVVILEGIDSSTSNTMQARYSYVDEDIAWDATFERCVVTTPKGLCVDFDRFHLLKPAPLDAKRCVMSSQF
;
A
#
# COMPACT_ATOMS: atom_id res chain seq x y z
N MET A 1 -23.12 23.19 14.64
CA MET A 1 -22.60 22.25 13.63
C MET A 1 -21.39 21.61 14.25
N ASP A 2 -21.51 20.36 14.68
CA ASP A 2 -20.39 19.62 15.22
C ASP A 2 -19.49 19.21 14.05
N ALA A 3 -18.39 19.93 13.88
CA ALA A 3 -17.35 19.56 12.92
C ALA A 3 -16.45 18.52 13.58
N TYR A 4 -16.44 17.30 13.05
CA TYR A 4 -15.51 16.27 13.48
C TYR A 4 -14.20 16.45 12.72
N VAL A 5 -13.14 16.85 13.43
CA VAL A 5 -11.78 16.89 12.86
C VAL A 5 -11.22 15.48 12.90
N PHE A 6 -11.22 14.79 11.76
CA PHE A 6 -10.52 13.52 11.61
C PHE A 6 -9.04 13.83 11.41
N SER A 7 -8.23 13.68 12.46
CA SER A 7 -6.77 13.66 12.30
C SER A 7 -6.35 12.27 11.84
N LEU A 8 -5.73 12.21 10.65
CA LEU A 8 -5.04 11.02 10.13
C LEU A 8 -3.67 10.83 10.78
N GLU A 9 -3.24 11.76 11.65
CA GLU A 9 -2.03 11.61 12.45
C GLU A 9 -2.08 10.36 13.32
N THR A 10 -0.90 9.81 13.59
CA THR A 10 -0.70 8.61 14.41
C THR A 10 -1.49 8.71 15.72
N ILE A 11 -2.55 7.90 15.87
CA ILE A 11 -3.25 7.82 17.15
C ILE A 11 -2.33 7.11 18.16
N GLN A 12 -1.80 7.89 19.10
CA GLN A 12 -0.89 7.47 20.19
C GLN A 12 -1.44 6.41 21.16
N ARG A 13 -2.60 5.81 20.92
CA ARG A 13 -3.13 4.74 21.78
C ARG A 13 -2.47 3.37 21.57
N ALA A 14 -1.50 3.27 20.67
CA ALA A 14 -0.68 2.07 20.49
C ALA A 14 0.79 2.41 20.20
N ASN A 15 1.55 2.93 21.17
CA ASN A 15 3.02 3.19 21.10
C ASN A 15 3.89 1.91 20.88
N THR A 16 3.32 0.86 20.29
CA THR A 16 3.84 -0.51 20.29
C THR A 16 4.05 -0.96 18.85
N ILE A 17 3.08 -0.67 17.99
CA ILE A 17 3.15 -0.90 16.56
C ILE A 17 3.90 0.26 15.92
N MET A 18 4.96 -0.07 15.20
CA MET A 18 5.77 0.85 14.43
C MET A 18 5.43 0.72 12.94
N PHE A 19 5.45 1.84 12.24
CA PHE A 19 5.44 1.93 10.79
C PHE A 19 6.73 2.62 10.34
N SER A 20 7.26 2.24 9.17
CA SER A 20 8.40 2.93 8.57
C SER A 20 8.03 4.40 8.33
N ASN A 21 8.98 5.33 8.51
CA ASN A 21 8.70 6.76 8.31
C ASN A 21 8.44 7.09 6.82
N SER A 22 8.95 6.25 5.93
CA SER A 22 8.77 6.40 4.50
C SER A 22 8.25 5.10 3.92
N ALA A 23 7.27 5.21 3.04
CA ALA A 23 6.95 4.14 2.11
C ALA A 23 7.98 4.15 0.96
N VAL A 24 8.09 3.04 0.24
CA VAL A 24 8.94 2.96 -0.95
C VAL A 24 8.12 2.60 -2.18
N ILE A 25 8.41 3.27 -3.29
CA ILE A 25 7.97 2.82 -4.62
C ILE A 25 9.19 2.44 -5.46
N ARG A 26 9.20 1.21 -5.97
CA ARG A 26 10.22 0.75 -6.92
C ARG A 26 9.65 -0.19 -7.96
N LYS A 27 10.41 -0.35 -9.05
CA LYS A 27 10.09 -1.27 -10.13
C LYS A 27 10.71 -2.65 -9.87
N ILE A 28 9.90 -3.71 -10.03
CA ILE A 28 10.32 -5.11 -9.91
C ILE A 28 9.65 -5.88 -11.05
N ARG A 29 10.45 -6.55 -11.89
CA ARG A 29 9.96 -7.33 -13.05
C ARG A 29 8.98 -6.54 -13.93
N GLY A 30 9.27 -5.28 -14.24
CA GLY A 30 8.43 -4.47 -15.12
C GLY A 30 7.28 -3.72 -14.42
N HIS A 31 6.98 -4.01 -13.15
CA HIS A 31 5.83 -3.42 -12.44
C HIS A 31 6.26 -2.59 -11.23
N TYR A 32 5.50 -1.54 -10.92
CA TYR A 32 5.73 -0.72 -9.73
C TYR A 32 5.00 -1.30 -8.52
N TYR A 33 5.64 -1.19 -7.36
CA TYR A 33 5.09 -1.65 -6.08
C TYR A 33 5.25 -0.56 -5.04
N PHE A 34 4.17 -0.23 -4.37
CA PHE A 34 4.15 0.55 -3.13
C PHE A 34 4.35 -0.41 -1.95
N MET A 35 5.30 -0.08 -1.07
CA MET A 35 5.64 -0.94 0.06
C MET A 35 5.95 -0.11 1.30
N PHE A 36 5.61 -0.63 2.48
CA PHE A 36 6.02 -0.07 3.76
C PHE A 36 6.35 -1.19 4.75
N GLN A 37 7.08 -0.86 5.82
CA GLN A 37 7.45 -1.82 6.86
C GLN A 37 6.63 -1.55 8.13
N THR A 38 6.21 -2.61 8.82
CA THR A 38 5.58 -2.52 10.13
C THR A 38 6.14 -3.58 11.09
N CYS A 39 6.18 -3.29 12.39
CA CYS A 39 6.67 -4.20 13.42
C CYS A 39 6.01 -3.90 14.77
N GLU A 40 5.89 -4.92 15.62
CA GLU A 40 5.56 -4.73 17.04
C GLU A 40 6.86 -4.59 17.85
N ARG A 41 6.92 -3.59 18.73
CA ARG A 41 8.09 -3.31 19.59
C ARG A 41 8.02 -4.06 20.93
N ARG A 42 6.82 -4.40 21.41
CA ARG A 42 6.61 -5.12 22.67
C ARG A 42 6.88 -6.61 22.51
N LYS A 43 7.27 -7.23 23.63
CA LYS A 43 7.45 -8.69 23.72
C LYS A 43 6.13 -9.44 23.58
N HIS A 44 5.04 -8.86 24.08
CA HIS A 44 3.69 -9.41 23.94
C HIS A 44 3.15 -9.03 22.58
N GLN A 45 3.08 -10.02 21.70
CA GLN A 45 2.68 -9.82 20.31
C GLN A 45 1.18 -9.61 20.20
N LEU A 46 0.81 -8.85 19.19
CA LEU A 46 -0.57 -8.73 18.76
C LEU A 46 -1.01 -10.06 18.13
N VAL A 47 -2.10 -10.62 18.63
CA VAL A 47 -2.72 -11.84 18.10
C VAL A 47 -3.66 -11.45 16.96
N GLU A 48 -3.71 -12.27 15.91
CA GLU A 48 -4.57 -12.04 14.73
C GLU A 48 -4.37 -10.65 14.09
N ALA A 49 -3.12 -10.19 14.08
CA ALA A 49 -2.75 -8.94 13.46
C ALA A 49 -3.01 -9.00 11.95
N HIS A 50 -3.69 -7.99 11.40
CA HIS A 50 -3.95 -7.86 9.98
C HIS A 50 -3.91 -6.39 9.54
N VAL A 51 -3.72 -6.17 8.25
CA VAL A 51 -3.56 -4.82 7.68
C VAL A 51 -4.53 -4.55 6.54
N ARG A 52 -5.06 -3.33 6.51
CA ARG A 52 -5.91 -2.80 5.44
C ARG A 52 -5.37 -1.47 4.95
N LEU A 53 -5.50 -1.25 3.65
CA LEU A 53 -5.01 -0.04 2.97
C LEU A 53 -6.15 0.67 2.27
N TYR A 54 -6.15 2.00 2.38
CA TYR A 54 -7.09 2.87 1.69
C TYR A 54 -6.32 4.03 1.05
N ALA A 55 -6.64 4.36 -0.20
CA ALA A 55 -6.18 5.59 -0.83
C ALA A 55 -7.28 6.63 -0.70
N VAL A 56 -6.97 7.75 -0.05
CA VAL A 56 -7.82 8.92 0.01
C VAL A 56 -7.29 9.92 -1.01
N ARG A 57 -8.14 10.39 -1.93
CA ARG A 57 -7.74 11.38 -2.94
C ARG A 57 -8.81 12.44 -3.12
N HIS A 58 -8.38 13.60 -3.62
CA HIS A 58 -9.27 14.67 -4.04
C HIS A 58 -9.70 14.38 -5.48
N GLU A 59 -11.00 14.24 -5.71
CA GLU A 59 -11.54 14.33 -7.07
C GLU A 59 -12.06 15.75 -7.30
N ALA A 60 -11.53 16.40 -8.33
CA ALA A 60 -12.06 17.66 -8.81
C ALA A 60 -13.32 17.34 -9.63
N GLU A 61 -14.43 18.04 -9.33
CA GLU A 61 -15.54 18.05 -10.26
C GLU A 61 -15.11 18.78 -11.55
N ASP A 62 -15.52 18.26 -12.70
CA ASP A 62 -15.12 18.76 -14.03
C ASP A 62 -15.70 20.16 -14.37
N GLU A 63 -16.41 20.82 -13.44
CA GLU A 63 -17.04 22.11 -13.66
C GLU A 63 -16.69 23.12 -12.56
N GLU A 64 -15.89 24.13 -12.93
CA GLU A 64 -15.72 25.35 -12.13
C GLU A 64 -17.06 26.11 -12.08
N VAL A 65 -17.94 25.73 -11.16
CA VAL A 65 -19.12 26.54 -10.84
C VAL A 65 -18.69 27.59 -9.82
N ASP A 66 -18.65 28.86 -10.24
CA ASP A 66 -18.53 30.04 -9.37
C ASP A 66 -17.15 30.31 -8.70
N GLY A 67 -16.08 29.70 -9.19
CA GLY A 67 -14.70 29.98 -8.71
C GLY A 67 -14.39 29.41 -7.32
N HIS A 68 -15.21 28.47 -6.84
CA HIS A 68 -14.91 27.62 -5.70
C HIS A 68 -14.78 26.18 -6.22
N SER A 69 -13.59 25.60 -6.06
CA SER A 69 -13.39 24.17 -6.30
C SER A 69 -13.83 23.43 -5.04
N ASP A 70 -15.05 22.90 -5.05
CA ASP A 70 -15.46 21.93 -4.05
C ASP A 70 -14.77 20.59 -4.39
N PHE A 71 -13.95 20.11 -3.47
CA PHE A 71 -13.29 18.81 -3.61
C PHE A 71 -14.06 17.78 -2.81
N LEU A 72 -14.46 16.69 -3.47
CA LEU A 72 -14.97 15.52 -2.78
C LEU A 72 -13.79 14.58 -2.47
N PHE A 73 -13.68 14.20 -1.19
CA PHE A 73 -12.77 13.17 -0.77
C PHE A 73 -13.34 11.81 -1.15
N GLN A 74 -12.59 11.05 -1.95
CA GLN A 74 -12.94 9.68 -2.25
C GLN A 74 -11.96 8.71 -1.60
N CYS A 75 -12.52 7.71 -0.92
CA CYS A 75 -11.78 6.66 -0.25
C CYS A 75 -11.89 5.36 -1.06
N HIS A 76 -10.74 4.86 -1.51
CA HIS A 76 -10.65 3.65 -2.31
C HIS A 76 -9.89 2.58 -1.55
N GLN A 77 -10.50 1.40 -1.38
CA GLN A 77 -9.79 0.26 -0.80
C GLN A 77 -8.66 -0.18 -1.75
N MET A 78 -7.47 -0.41 -1.19
CA MET A 78 -6.32 -0.94 -1.91
C MET A 78 -6.13 -2.42 -1.59
N ARG A 79 -5.92 -3.22 -2.63
CA ARG A 79 -5.62 -4.66 -2.48
C ARG A 79 -4.18 -4.89 -2.02
N VAL A 80 -3.93 -5.86 -1.14
CA VAL A 80 -2.59 -6.18 -0.61
C VAL A 80 -2.14 -7.54 -1.14
N GLN A 81 -0.98 -7.61 -1.80
CA GLN A 81 -0.42 -8.87 -2.30
C GLN A 81 0.43 -9.59 -1.25
N GLN A 82 1.05 -8.85 -0.34
CA GLN A 82 1.79 -9.43 0.78
C GLN A 82 1.62 -8.56 2.02
N PRO A 83 1.15 -9.10 3.17
CA PRO A 83 0.49 -10.40 3.27
C PRO A 83 -0.74 -10.49 2.35
N ASP A 84 -1.11 -11.70 1.92
CA ASP A 84 -2.21 -11.89 0.97
C ASP A 84 -3.56 -11.52 1.60
N ASP A 85 -4.24 -10.52 1.03
CA ASP A 85 -5.53 -10.04 1.52
C ASP A 85 -6.69 -11.02 1.30
N ASP A 86 -6.58 -11.97 0.36
CA ASP A 86 -7.56 -13.06 0.24
C ASP A 86 -7.56 -13.99 1.46
N CYS A 87 -6.41 -14.05 2.16
CA CYS A 87 -6.25 -14.74 3.44
C CYS A 87 -6.36 -13.79 4.64
N GLY A 88 -6.96 -12.61 4.46
CA GLY A 88 -7.18 -11.63 5.52
C GLY A 88 -6.01 -10.70 5.80
N ALA A 89 -4.94 -10.72 4.98
CA ALA A 89 -3.75 -9.88 5.16
C ALA A 89 -3.08 -10.05 6.54
N MET A 90 -3.00 -11.30 6.99
CA MET A 90 -2.47 -11.65 8.31
C MET A 90 -0.98 -11.39 8.43
N LEU A 91 -0.56 -10.79 9.55
CA LEU A 91 0.81 -10.41 9.86
C LEU A 91 1.35 -11.22 11.05
N LEU A 92 2.53 -11.80 10.88
CA LEU A 92 3.29 -12.37 11.99
C LEU A 92 4.15 -11.28 12.64
N MET A 93 3.59 -10.59 13.63
CA MET A 93 4.22 -9.41 14.26
C MET A 93 5.43 -9.73 15.17
N VAL A 94 6.03 -10.92 15.06
CA VAL A 94 7.28 -11.31 15.73
C VAL A 94 8.49 -10.60 15.12
N LEU A 95 8.45 -10.37 13.81
CA LEU A 95 9.51 -9.75 13.03
C LEU A 95 8.94 -8.61 12.20
N PRO A 96 9.77 -7.64 11.79
CA PRO A 96 9.39 -6.64 10.81
C PRO A 96 8.77 -7.27 9.56
N GLN A 97 7.54 -6.89 9.27
CA GLN A 97 6.78 -7.31 8.09
C GLN A 97 6.81 -6.21 7.04
N VAL A 98 6.96 -6.59 5.77
CA VAL A 98 6.84 -5.65 4.65
C VAL A 98 5.50 -5.89 3.97
N VAL A 99 4.70 -4.84 3.91
CA VAL A 99 3.42 -4.83 3.21
C VAL A 99 3.65 -4.39 1.78
N VAL A 100 3.04 -5.08 0.82
CA VAL A 100 3.28 -4.90 -0.62
C VAL A 100 1.95 -4.71 -1.36
N HIS A 101 1.86 -3.59 -2.09
CA HIS A 101 0.79 -3.26 -3.01
C HIS A 101 1.35 -3.09 -4.44
N ARG A 102 0.91 -3.88 -5.41
CA ARG A 102 1.21 -3.72 -6.84
C ARG A 102 0.42 -2.54 -7.39
N ILE A 103 1.10 -1.61 -8.05
CA ILE A 103 0.48 -0.53 -8.80
C ILE A 103 0.14 -1.07 -10.19
N ASP A 104 -1.02 -1.71 -10.29
CA ASP A 104 -1.65 -2.16 -11.54
C ASP A 104 -2.92 -1.35 -11.85
N GLN A 105 -3.62 -1.65 -12.94
CA GLN A 105 -4.77 -0.87 -13.40
C GLN A 105 -5.94 -0.76 -12.38
N TRP A 106 -5.98 -1.59 -11.34
CA TRP A 106 -6.98 -1.50 -10.26
C TRP A 106 -6.49 -0.69 -9.07
N SER A 107 -5.20 -0.36 -9.02
CA SER A 107 -4.62 0.46 -7.98
C SER A 107 -5.11 1.91 -8.09
N PRO A 108 -5.55 2.53 -6.99
CA PRO A 108 -5.81 3.97 -6.95
C PRO A 108 -4.57 4.84 -7.24
N LEU A 109 -3.36 4.27 -7.12
CA LEU A 109 -2.09 4.91 -7.46
C LEU A 109 -1.74 4.79 -8.95
N PHE A 110 -2.52 4.05 -9.73
CA PHE A 110 -2.28 3.90 -11.16
C PHE A 110 -2.71 5.15 -11.92
N PRO A 111 -1.84 5.75 -12.75
CA PRO A 111 -2.17 6.97 -13.48
C PRO A 111 -3.34 6.75 -14.45
N PRO A 112 -4.42 7.57 -14.37
CA PRO A 112 -5.59 7.43 -15.25
C PRO A 112 -5.25 7.48 -16.74
N GLU A 113 -4.24 8.24 -17.15
CA GLU A 113 -3.79 8.33 -18.56
C GLU A 113 -3.16 7.03 -19.11
N CYS A 114 -2.83 6.08 -18.23
CA CYS A 114 -2.33 4.77 -18.60
C CYS A 114 -3.46 3.75 -18.78
N LEU A 115 -4.69 4.09 -18.38
CA LEU A 115 -5.88 3.28 -18.60
C LEU A 115 -6.33 3.34 -20.07
N PRO A 116 -7.15 2.38 -20.54
CA PRO A 116 -7.70 2.40 -21.88
C PRO A 116 -8.58 3.64 -22.11
N ALA A 117 -8.46 4.25 -23.30
CA ALA A 117 -9.09 5.53 -23.62
C ALA A 117 -10.63 5.50 -23.68
N ASP A 118 -11.24 4.32 -23.64
CA ASP A 118 -12.69 4.17 -23.69
C ASP A 118 -13.39 4.35 -22.34
N GLY A 119 -12.64 4.52 -21.24
CA GLY A 119 -13.17 4.96 -19.93
C GLY A 119 -14.30 4.10 -19.35
N ARG A 120 -14.53 2.91 -19.92
CA ARG A 120 -15.73 2.08 -19.68
C ARG A 120 -15.40 0.60 -19.54
N ASP A 121 -14.15 0.21 -19.29
CA ASP A 121 -13.93 -1.16 -18.84
C ASP A 121 -14.26 -1.22 -17.33
N PRO A 122 -15.36 -1.88 -16.93
CA PRO A 122 -15.71 -2.04 -15.51
C PRO A 122 -14.62 -2.79 -14.74
N LYS A 123 -13.71 -3.48 -15.46
CA LYS A 123 -12.55 -4.18 -14.92
C LYS A 123 -11.29 -3.31 -14.86
N THR A 124 -11.30 -2.02 -15.19
CA THR A 124 -10.08 -1.17 -15.08
C THR A 124 -10.32 0.11 -14.30
N CYS A 125 -11.57 0.38 -13.90
CA CYS A 125 -11.91 1.51 -13.04
C CYS A 125 -12.50 0.93 -11.75
N ALA A 126 -12.12 1.49 -10.60
CA ALA A 126 -12.80 1.23 -9.34
C ALA A 126 -14.18 1.94 -9.33
N THR A 127 -15.00 1.74 -10.37
CA THR A 127 -16.37 2.25 -10.38
C THR A 127 -17.29 1.13 -9.92
N TYR A 128 -17.94 1.42 -8.80
CA TYR A 128 -19.17 0.78 -8.33
C TYR A 128 -20.05 0.28 -9.49
N PRO A 129 -20.62 -0.95 -9.43
CA PRO A 129 -20.76 -1.83 -8.26
C PRO A 129 -19.77 -3.01 -8.20
N ASP A 130 -18.79 -3.09 -9.10
CA ASP A 130 -17.96 -4.29 -9.23
C ASP A 130 -16.88 -4.39 -8.14
N PRO A 131 -16.53 -5.60 -7.66
CA PRO A 131 -15.45 -5.80 -6.68
C PRO A 131 -14.07 -5.45 -7.26
N THR A 132 -13.21 -4.86 -6.44
CA THR A 132 -11.81 -4.57 -6.80
C THR A 132 -11.03 -5.87 -7.10
N GLN A 133 -10.49 -6.00 -8.31
CA GLN A 133 -9.67 -7.15 -8.75
C GLN A 133 -8.16 -6.83 -8.70
N ARG A 134 -7.30 -7.82 -8.94
CA ARG A 134 -5.84 -7.65 -9.08
C ARG A 134 -5.36 -8.20 -10.42
N GLN A 135 -4.28 -7.64 -10.97
CA GLN A 135 -3.67 -8.19 -12.19
C GLN A 135 -3.21 -9.63 -12.00
N VAL A 136 -2.75 -9.98 -10.79
CA VAL A 136 -2.33 -11.35 -10.45
C VAL A 136 -3.47 -12.37 -10.55
N ASP A 137 -4.72 -11.95 -10.30
CA ASP A 137 -5.88 -12.84 -10.40
C ASP A 137 -6.14 -13.21 -11.88
N ILE A 138 -5.90 -12.27 -12.79
CA ILE A 138 -5.93 -12.51 -14.24
C ILE A 138 -4.72 -13.32 -14.68
N ASP A 139 -3.52 -12.97 -14.21
CA ASP A 139 -2.25 -13.64 -14.55
C ASP A 139 -2.29 -15.14 -14.16
N ASN A 140 -2.95 -15.48 -13.04
CA ASN A 140 -3.14 -16.85 -12.58
C ASN A 140 -4.26 -17.61 -13.33
N GLY A 141 -4.93 -16.96 -14.28
CA GLY A 141 -6.00 -17.51 -15.09
C GLY A 141 -7.37 -17.30 -14.47
N SER A 142 -8.20 -16.49 -15.13
CA SER A 142 -9.63 -16.45 -14.81
C SER A 142 -10.33 -17.69 -15.38
N ARG A 143 -11.34 -18.20 -14.66
CA ARG A 143 -12.17 -19.32 -15.11
C ARG A 143 -13.03 -18.97 -16.34
N GLU A 144 -13.05 -17.69 -16.77
CA GLU A 144 -13.93 -17.18 -17.83
C GLU A 144 -13.45 -17.45 -19.27
N GLY A 145 -12.28 -18.04 -19.50
CA GLY A 145 -11.90 -18.53 -20.83
C GLY A 145 -11.93 -17.48 -21.96
N LYS A 146 -11.74 -16.19 -21.65
CA LYS A 146 -11.72 -15.14 -22.68
C LYS A 146 -10.53 -15.37 -23.63
N PRO A 147 -10.73 -15.32 -24.95
CA PRO A 147 -9.64 -15.49 -25.91
C PRO A 147 -8.58 -14.39 -25.73
N PRO A 148 -7.29 -14.68 -26.00
CA PRO A 148 -6.16 -13.77 -25.78
C PRO A 148 -6.16 -12.48 -26.62
N GLY A 149 -7.24 -12.19 -27.36
CA GLY A 149 -7.37 -11.03 -28.26
C GLY A 149 -8.22 -9.86 -27.75
N ASP A 150 -9.03 -10.04 -26.70
CA ASP A 150 -9.96 -9.01 -26.19
C ASP A 150 -9.47 -8.30 -24.92
N ILE A 151 -8.24 -8.56 -24.48
CA ILE A 151 -7.64 -7.85 -23.33
C ILE A 151 -7.16 -6.49 -23.85
N LYS A 152 -7.91 -5.42 -23.58
CA LYS A 152 -7.44 -4.05 -23.83
C LYS A 152 -6.22 -3.79 -22.95
N VAL A 153 -5.07 -3.58 -23.59
CA VAL A 153 -3.78 -3.49 -22.91
C VAL A 153 -3.61 -2.10 -22.30
N CYS A 154 -3.59 -2.03 -20.96
CA CYS A 154 -3.15 -0.83 -20.25
C CYS A 154 -1.70 -0.50 -20.62
N LYS A 155 -1.40 0.80 -20.74
CA LYS A 155 -0.02 1.24 -20.97
C LYS A 155 0.76 1.05 -19.67
N ALA A 156 2.00 0.59 -19.77
CA ALA A 156 2.86 0.51 -18.59
C ALA A 156 3.16 1.93 -18.08
N PRO A 157 2.84 2.25 -16.81
CA PRO A 157 3.05 3.58 -16.29
C PRO A 157 4.55 3.86 -16.11
N THR A 158 4.94 5.11 -16.32
CA THR A 158 6.27 5.59 -15.96
C THR A 158 6.29 6.12 -14.52
N LYS A 159 7.47 6.14 -13.90
CA LYS A 159 7.69 6.79 -12.59
C LYS A 159 7.11 8.20 -12.55
N MET A 160 7.36 9.01 -13.57
CA MET A 160 6.89 10.39 -13.64
C MET A 160 5.36 10.51 -13.64
N GLN A 161 4.67 9.61 -14.35
CA GLN A 161 3.20 9.60 -14.38
C GLN A 161 2.62 9.24 -13.01
N ILE A 162 3.20 8.25 -12.31
CA ILE A 162 2.78 7.90 -10.95
C ILE A 162 3.03 9.08 -10.00
N MET A 163 4.22 9.69 -10.04
CA MET A 163 4.53 10.87 -9.21
C MET A 163 3.55 12.02 -9.44
N ASN A 164 3.29 12.35 -10.71
CA ASN A 164 2.36 13.42 -11.07
C ASN A 164 0.93 13.11 -10.61
N HIS A 165 0.49 11.86 -10.73
CA HIS A 165 -0.83 11.43 -10.28
C HIS A 165 -0.99 11.57 -8.76
N LEU A 166 0.00 11.09 -7.98
CA LEU A 166 -0.01 11.19 -6.52
C LEU A 166 -0.10 12.65 -6.04
N CYS A 167 0.76 13.53 -6.59
CA CYS A 167 0.80 14.94 -6.22
C CYS A 167 -0.48 15.69 -6.66
N LYS A 168 -0.94 15.50 -7.91
CA LYS A 168 -2.12 16.22 -8.42
C LYS A 168 -3.42 15.83 -7.72
N SER A 169 -3.58 14.55 -7.38
CA SER A 169 -4.77 14.05 -6.69
C SER A 169 -4.68 14.19 -5.16
N ARG A 170 -3.57 14.76 -4.65
CA ARG A 170 -3.25 14.89 -3.21
C ARG A 170 -3.49 13.56 -2.49
N LEU A 171 -2.97 12.49 -3.09
CA LEU A 171 -3.28 11.13 -2.67
C LEU A 171 -2.56 10.82 -1.35
N GLU A 172 -3.33 10.34 -0.38
CA GLU A 172 -2.84 9.86 0.90
C GLU A 172 -3.17 8.38 1.06
N VAL A 173 -2.15 7.55 1.32
CA VAL A 173 -2.34 6.13 1.61
C VAL A 173 -2.49 5.95 3.10
N VAL A 174 -3.71 5.64 3.55
CA VAL A 174 -4.05 5.34 4.94
C VAL A 174 -3.87 3.86 5.21
N VAL A 175 -3.08 3.55 6.23
CA VAL A 175 -2.83 2.21 6.76
C VAL A 175 -3.64 2.02 8.03
N ILE A 176 -4.36 0.92 8.10
CA ILE A 176 -5.05 0.46 9.32
C ILE A 176 -4.51 -0.92 9.66
N LEU A 177 -3.86 -1.05 10.82
CA LEU A 177 -3.44 -2.33 11.38
C LEU A 177 -4.31 -2.62 12.60
N GLU A 178 -4.95 -3.78 12.62
CA GLU A 178 -5.79 -4.24 13.72
C GLU A 178 -5.33 -5.59 14.24
N GLY A 179 -5.63 -5.85 15.51
CA GLY A 179 -5.46 -7.17 16.11
C GLY A 179 -5.86 -7.14 17.59
N ILE A 180 -5.54 -8.20 18.31
CA ILE A 180 -5.91 -8.38 19.71
C ILE A 180 -4.66 -8.25 20.58
N ASP A 181 -4.68 -7.33 21.54
CA ASP A 181 -3.62 -7.23 22.55
C ASP A 181 -3.64 -8.47 23.45
N SER A 182 -2.57 -9.25 23.40
CA SER A 182 -2.47 -10.51 24.15
C SER A 182 -2.49 -10.32 25.67
N SER A 183 -2.22 -9.12 26.18
CA SER A 183 -2.23 -8.83 27.61
C SER A 183 -3.59 -8.44 28.16
N THR A 184 -4.42 -7.78 27.35
CA THR A 184 -5.71 -7.23 27.77
C THR A 184 -6.91 -7.91 27.12
N SER A 185 -6.68 -8.73 26.09
CA SER A 185 -7.70 -9.33 25.22
C SER A 185 -8.61 -8.31 24.54
N ASN A 186 -8.21 -7.04 24.49
CA ASN A 186 -8.93 -5.99 23.79
C ASN A 186 -8.44 -5.87 22.35
N THR A 187 -9.34 -5.43 21.48
CA THR A 187 -8.97 -5.05 20.12
C THR A 187 -8.14 -3.77 20.15
N MET A 188 -7.07 -3.77 19.38
CA MET A 188 -6.16 -2.64 19.18
C MET A 188 -6.18 -2.28 17.71
N GLN A 189 -6.21 -0.98 17.43
CA GLN A 189 -6.06 -0.44 16.09
C GLN A 189 -4.92 0.59 16.11
N ALA A 190 -3.99 0.43 15.18
CA ALA A 190 -2.99 1.43 14.86
C ALA A 190 -3.27 1.98 13.46
N ARG A 191 -3.12 3.29 13.31
CA ARG A 191 -3.30 3.99 12.03
C ARG A 191 -2.06 4.80 11.72
N TYR A 192 -1.73 4.84 10.43
CA TYR A 192 -0.64 5.61 9.88
C TYR A 192 -1.01 6.04 8.47
N SER A 193 -0.39 7.07 7.94
CA SER A 193 -0.59 7.45 6.55
C SER A 193 0.70 7.88 5.88
N TYR A 194 0.71 7.80 4.56
CA TYR A 194 1.81 8.23 3.71
C TYR A 194 1.26 9.18 2.65
N VAL A 195 1.80 10.40 2.62
CA VAL A 195 1.60 11.36 1.52
C VAL A 195 2.70 11.21 0.48
N ASP A 196 2.64 11.94 -0.62
CA ASP A 196 3.63 11.82 -1.70
C ASP A 196 5.05 12.19 -1.26
N GLU A 197 5.20 13.10 -0.30
CA GLU A 197 6.50 13.45 0.29
C GLU A 197 7.11 12.33 1.14
N ASP A 198 6.30 11.41 1.67
CA ASP A 198 6.76 10.27 2.47
C ASP A 198 7.24 9.09 1.60
N ILE A 199 7.14 9.22 0.28
CA ILE A 199 7.47 8.13 -0.65
C ILE A 199 8.90 8.25 -1.17
N ALA A 200 9.74 7.32 -0.74
CA ALA A 200 11.08 7.14 -1.26
C ALA A 200 11.09 6.27 -2.53
N TRP A 201 11.57 6.84 -3.62
CA TRP A 201 11.63 6.14 -4.91
C TRP A 201 12.91 5.33 -5.08
N ASP A 202 12.79 4.21 -5.80
CA ASP A 202 13.92 3.35 -6.20
C ASP A 202 14.77 2.89 -4.99
N ALA A 203 14.11 2.74 -3.83
CA ALA A 203 14.71 2.37 -2.56
C ALA A 203 14.12 1.06 -2.02
N THR A 204 14.75 0.51 -0.98
CA THR A 204 14.28 -0.66 -0.24
C THR A 204 14.70 -0.55 1.22
N PHE A 205 13.98 -1.21 2.12
CA PHE A 205 14.29 -1.21 3.55
C PHE A 205 15.67 -1.82 3.82
N GLU A 206 16.42 -1.20 4.73
CA GLU A 206 17.64 -1.76 5.28
C GLU A 206 17.36 -3.01 6.12
N ARG A 207 18.38 -3.86 6.28
CA ARG A 207 18.23 -5.05 7.11
C ARG A 207 18.27 -4.63 8.58
N CYS A 208 17.13 -4.75 9.25
CA CYS A 208 17.00 -4.49 10.68
C CYS A 208 16.93 -5.76 11.54
N VAL A 209 16.96 -6.97 10.94
CA VAL A 209 16.99 -8.23 11.70
C VAL A 209 18.39 -8.85 11.66
N VAL A 210 18.97 -9.06 12.84
CA VAL A 210 20.32 -9.60 13.05
C VAL A 210 20.24 -10.96 13.73
N THR A 211 21.03 -11.92 13.26
CA THR A 211 21.15 -13.23 13.89
C THR A 211 22.17 -13.18 15.02
N THR A 212 21.80 -13.68 16.19
CA THR A 212 22.66 -13.78 17.38
C THR A 212 22.74 -15.25 17.83
N PRO A 213 23.70 -15.62 18.70
CA PRO A 213 23.75 -16.98 19.25
C PRO A 213 22.48 -17.40 20.03
N LYS A 214 21.65 -16.44 20.46
CA LYS A 214 20.41 -16.69 21.23
C LYS A 214 19.14 -16.62 20.37
N GLY A 215 19.26 -16.40 19.06
CA GLY A 215 18.13 -16.24 18.14
C GLY A 215 18.19 -14.94 17.33
N LEU A 216 17.04 -14.47 16.84
CA LEU A 216 16.92 -13.24 16.06
C LEU A 216 16.74 -12.02 16.97
N CYS A 217 17.42 -10.93 16.62
CA CYS A 217 17.29 -9.63 17.27
C CYS A 217 16.86 -8.59 16.24
N VAL A 218 15.92 -7.73 16.59
CA VAL A 218 15.49 -6.60 15.76
C VAL A 218 16.21 -5.35 16.23
N ASP A 219 17.02 -4.77 15.36
CA ASP A 219 17.68 -3.47 15.51
C ASP A 219 16.71 -2.37 15.06
N PHE A 220 16.00 -1.77 16.02
CA PHE A 220 15.01 -0.72 15.76
C PHE A 220 15.63 0.59 15.27
N ASP A 221 16.92 0.84 15.52
CA ASP A 221 17.59 2.03 15.01
C ASP A 221 17.76 1.97 13.49
N ARG A 222 17.80 0.74 12.93
CA ARG A 222 17.85 0.49 11.49
C ARG A 222 16.48 0.33 10.83
N PHE A 223 15.40 0.25 11.61
CA PHE A 223 14.07 -0.08 11.09
C PHE A 223 13.56 0.94 10.07
N HIS A 224 13.84 2.22 10.29
CA HIS A 224 13.40 3.29 9.38
C HIS A 224 14.39 3.55 8.24
N LEU A 225 15.56 2.91 8.24
CA LEU A 225 16.62 3.18 7.26
C LEU A 225 16.28 2.56 5.91
N LEU A 226 16.61 3.29 4.85
CA LEU A 226 16.45 2.88 3.48
C LEU A 226 17.81 2.80 2.80
N LYS A 227 17.93 1.89 1.83
CA LYS A 227 19.06 1.78 0.91
C LYS A 227 18.59 1.80 -0.54
N PRO A 228 19.46 2.19 -1.50
CA PRO A 228 19.12 2.12 -2.91
C PRO A 228 18.71 0.70 -3.34
N ALA A 229 17.67 0.59 -4.16
CA ALA A 229 17.25 -0.66 -4.77
C ALA A 229 17.88 -0.84 -6.15
N PRO A 230 18.13 -2.09 -6.60
CA PRO A 230 18.50 -2.34 -7.99
C PRO A 230 17.43 -1.83 -8.96
N LEU A 231 17.87 -1.28 -10.10
CA LEU A 231 16.98 -0.91 -11.19
C LEU A 231 16.22 -2.15 -11.70
N ASP A 232 14.90 -2.09 -11.67
CA ASP A 232 13.97 -3.14 -12.12
C ASP A 232 14.43 -4.57 -11.72
N ALA A 233 14.48 -4.81 -10.41
CA ALA A 233 15.05 -6.04 -9.89
C ALA A 233 14.35 -7.30 -10.46
N LYS A 234 15.14 -8.30 -10.87
CA LYS A 234 14.61 -9.59 -11.39
C LYS A 234 13.79 -10.36 -10.36
N ARG A 235 13.91 -10.02 -9.07
CA ARG A 235 13.18 -10.57 -7.92
C ARG A 235 13.05 -9.47 -6.88
N CYS A 236 12.00 -9.52 -6.06
CA CYS A 236 11.96 -8.77 -4.80
C CYS A 236 12.96 -9.43 -3.84
N VAL A 237 14.25 -9.15 -3.99
CA VAL A 237 15.29 -9.71 -3.13
C VAL A 237 15.46 -8.76 -1.94
N MET A 238 14.82 -9.10 -0.82
CA MET A 238 15.38 -8.72 0.48
C MET A 238 16.65 -9.56 0.59
N SER A 239 17.82 -8.95 0.54
CA SER A 239 19.09 -9.68 0.58
C SER A 239 19.22 -10.45 1.89
N SER A 240 18.73 -11.69 1.95
CA SER A 240 19.15 -12.66 2.95
C SER A 240 20.53 -13.15 2.52
N GLN A 241 21.56 -12.45 2.96
CA GLN A 241 22.83 -13.13 3.13
C GLN A 241 22.62 -14.02 4.37
N PHE A 242 22.27 -15.28 4.08
CA PHE A 242 22.49 -16.41 4.97
C PHE A 242 23.99 -16.70 5.01
#